data_AF-V4XU00-F1
#
_entry.id   AF-V4XU00-F1
#
_cell.length_a   1.000
_cell.length_b   1.000
_cell.length_c   1.000
_cell.angle_alpha   90.00
_cell.angle_beta   90.00
_cell.angle_gamma   90.00
#
_symmetry.space_group_name_H-M   'P 1'
#
loop_
_entity.id
_entity.type
_entity.pdbx_description
1 polymer ?
#
loop_
_entity_poly.entity_id
_entity_poly.type
_entity_poly.pdbx_seq_one_letter_code
_entity_poly.pdbx_strand_id
1 'polypeptide(L)'
;MSGSPDDDRLEELREQKMEELREQQGGGEADAAAQEAAAEQAEAQKEALLKQYLTDGARKRLNAVQMSKPQFAEQVEQQLVALAQSGRIQDRIDEDQMRDLLSELKPDDTGFNIRRR
;
A
#
# COMPACT_ATOMS: atom_id res chain seq x y z
N MET A 1 -54.03 -32.36 -8.94
CA MET A 1 -53.43 -31.31 -8.08
C MET A 1 -53.16 -31.95 -6.74
N SER A 2 -51.93 -32.37 -6.50
CA SER A 2 -51.49 -32.85 -5.18
C SER A 2 -50.02 -32.47 -5.03
N GLY A 3 -49.77 -31.19 -4.77
CA GLY A 3 -48.60 -30.82 -3.98
C GLY A 3 -48.99 -31.12 -2.54
N SER A 4 -48.36 -32.10 -1.92
CA SER A 4 -48.53 -32.32 -0.48
C SER A 4 -47.82 -31.16 0.24
N PRO A 5 -48.39 -30.59 1.31
CA PRO A 5 -47.77 -29.47 2.04
C PRO A 5 -46.36 -29.77 2.59
N ASP A 6 -45.96 -31.04 2.62
CA ASP A 6 -44.60 -31.47 2.95
C ASP A 6 -43.58 -31.21 1.81
N ASP A 7 -43.99 -31.29 0.54
CA ASP A 7 -43.11 -30.97 -0.61
C ASP A 7 -42.84 -29.46 -0.70
N ASP A 8 -43.87 -28.63 -0.51
CA ASP A 8 -43.72 -27.16 -0.49
C ASP A 8 -42.77 -26.72 0.65
N ARG A 9 -42.88 -27.36 1.83
CA ARG A 9 -42.01 -27.09 2.99
C ARG A 9 -40.57 -27.57 2.77
N LEU A 10 -40.37 -28.63 1.98
CA LEU A 10 -39.05 -29.14 1.59
C LEU A 10 -38.38 -28.21 0.58
N GLU A 11 -39.15 -27.61 -0.33
CA GLU A 11 -38.67 -26.62 -1.29
C GLU A 11 -38.29 -25.30 -0.60
N GLU A 12 -39.13 -24.79 0.30
CA GLU A 12 -38.83 -23.60 1.12
C GLU A 12 -37.53 -23.77 1.94
N LEU A 13 -37.32 -24.97 2.52
CA LEU A 13 -36.11 -25.26 3.28
C LEU A 13 -34.86 -25.32 2.38
N ARG A 14 -35.02 -25.76 1.13
CA ARG A 14 -33.94 -25.78 0.14
C ARG A 14 -33.61 -24.37 -0.34
N GLU A 15 -34.61 -23.52 -0.56
CA GLU A 15 -34.43 -22.12 -0.94
C GLU A 15 -33.74 -21.33 0.18
N GLN A 16 -34.21 -21.43 1.43
CA GLN A 16 -33.55 -20.77 2.57
C GLN A 16 -32.09 -21.18 2.71
N LYS A 17 -31.80 -22.47 2.58
CA LYS A 17 -30.42 -22.97 2.68
C LYS A 17 -29.55 -22.52 1.49
N MET A 18 -30.15 -22.29 0.32
CA MET A 18 -29.44 -21.78 -0.84
C MET A 18 -29.18 -20.27 -0.73
N GLU A 19 -30.13 -19.52 -0.16
CA GLU A 19 -30.01 -18.09 0.14
C GLU A 19 -28.95 -17.84 1.22
N GLU A 20 -28.98 -18.61 2.31
CA GLU A 20 -27.95 -18.54 3.36
C GLU A 20 -26.54 -18.89 2.84
N LEU A 21 -26.43 -19.84 1.90
CA LEU A 21 -25.16 -20.17 1.25
C LEU A 21 -24.69 -19.06 0.29
N ARG A 22 -25.63 -18.40 -0.40
CA ARG A 22 -25.36 -17.21 -1.24
C ARG A 22 -24.92 -16.01 -0.39
N GLU A 23 -25.56 -15.79 0.75
CA GLU A 23 -25.18 -14.74 1.72
C GLU A 23 -23.83 -15.05 2.38
N GLN A 24 -23.51 -16.31 2.69
CA GLN A 24 -22.18 -16.68 3.18
C GLN A 24 -21.08 -16.51 2.12
N GLN A 25 -21.37 -16.77 0.85
CA GLN A 25 -20.42 -16.47 -0.24
C GLN A 25 -20.29 -14.95 -0.48
N GLY A 26 -21.40 -14.20 -0.47
CA GLY A 26 -21.40 -12.75 -0.66
C GLY A 26 -20.81 -11.95 0.52
N GLY A 27 -20.98 -12.43 1.75
CA GLY A 27 -20.47 -11.79 2.96
C GLY A 27 -18.95 -11.92 3.13
N GLY A 28 -18.37 -13.05 2.73
CA GLY A 28 -16.91 -13.24 2.72
C GLY A 28 -16.19 -12.42 1.64
N GLU A 29 -16.79 -12.30 0.45
CA GLU A 29 -16.29 -11.44 -0.63
C GLU A 29 -16.47 -9.94 -0.32
N ALA A 30 -17.55 -9.53 0.36
CA ALA A 30 -17.77 -8.15 0.76
C ALA A 30 -16.77 -7.68 1.84
N ASP A 31 -16.44 -8.54 2.82
CA ASP A 31 -15.43 -8.23 3.84
C ASP A 31 -14.01 -8.23 3.24
N ALA A 32 -13.70 -9.17 2.35
CA ALA A 32 -12.42 -9.20 1.63
C ALA A 32 -12.28 -7.98 0.70
N ALA A 33 -13.32 -7.62 -0.05
CA ALA A 33 -13.32 -6.43 -0.91
C ALA A 33 -13.25 -5.13 -0.10
N ALA A 34 -13.86 -5.07 1.09
CA ALA A 34 -13.75 -3.92 1.98
C ALA A 34 -12.33 -3.77 2.55
N GLN A 35 -11.66 -4.88 2.89
CA GLN A 35 -10.27 -4.88 3.34
C GLN A 35 -9.31 -4.50 2.21
N GLU A 36 -9.53 -5.03 1.01
CA GLU A 36 -8.74 -4.70 -0.18
C GLU A 36 -8.91 -3.23 -0.58
N ALA A 37 -10.14 -2.72 -0.59
CA ALA A 37 -10.40 -1.30 -0.85
C ALA A 37 -9.75 -0.37 0.19
N ALA A 38 -9.71 -0.77 1.47
CA ALA A 38 -9.02 0.00 2.50
C ALA A 38 -7.49 -0.01 2.32
N ALA A 39 -6.92 -1.14 1.91
CA ALA A 39 -5.50 -1.26 1.60
C ALA A 39 -5.12 -0.42 0.37
N GLU A 40 -5.89 -0.51 -0.71
CA GLU A 40 -5.71 0.30 -1.92
C GLU A 40 -5.82 1.80 -1.63
N GLN A 41 -6.77 2.22 -0.78
CA GLN A 41 -6.87 3.62 -0.38
C GLN A 41 -5.66 4.10 0.41
N ALA A 42 -5.11 3.26 1.29
CA ALA A 42 -3.92 3.60 2.05
C ALA A 42 -2.67 3.68 1.14
N GLU A 43 -2.56 2.79 0.15
CA GLU A 43 -1.49 2.81 -0.83
C GLU A 43 -1.60 4.01 -1.77
N ALA A 44 -2.79 4.29 -2.29
CA ALA A 44 -3.05 5.46 -3.13
C ALA A 44 -2.74 6.78 -2.42
N GLN A 45 -3.03 6.89 -1.11
CA GLN A 45 -2.66 8.06 -0.32
C GLN A 45 -1.14 8.20 -0.17
N LYS A 46 -0.42 7.10 0.07
CA LYS A 46 1.04 7.09 0.12
C LYS A 46 1.62 7.51 -1.24
N GLU A 47 1.16 6.90 -2.32
CA GLU A 47 1.60 7.26 -3.68
C GLU A 47 1.30 8.71 -4.02
N ALA A 48 0.13 9.24 -3.63
CA ALA A 48 -0.24 10.64 -3.84
C ALA A 48 0.73 11.59 -3.11
N LEU A 49 1.07 11.29 -1.86
CA LEU A 49 2.08 12.05 -1.10
C LEU A 49 3.44 11.97 -1.80
N LEU A 50 3.90 10.76 -2.13
CA LEU A 50 5.17 10.57 -2.83
C LEU A 50 5.20 11.36 -4.15
N LYS A 51 4.11 11.36 -4.92
CA LYS A 51 4.00 12.10 -6.18
C LYS A 51 3.97 13.62 -5.99
N GLN A 52 3.42 14.10 -4.87
CA GLN A 52 3.41 15.52 -4.53
C GLN A 52 4.81 16.02 -4.15
N TYR A 53 5.56 15.21 -3.41
CA TYR A 53 6.87 15.57 -2.86
C TYR A 53 8.06 15.10 -3.69
N LEU A 54 7.88 14.23 -4.69
CA LEU A 54 8.95 13.76 -5.58
C LEU A 54 8.74 14.24 -7.02
N THR A 55 9.82 14.77 -7.60
CA THR A 55 9.91 14.98 -9.05
C THR A 55 9.91 13.67 -9.83
N ASP A 56 9.66 13.74 -11.15
CA ASP A 56 9.78 12.58 -12.04
C ASP A 56 11.20 11.96 -12.03
N GLY A 57 12.23 12.80 -11.89
CA GLY A 57 13.63 12.36 -11.80
C GLY A 57 13.90 11.58 -10.51
N ALA A 58 13.47 12.13 -9.37
CA ALA A 58 13.60 11.47 -8.07
C ALA A 58 12.86 10.12 -8.01
N ARG A 59 11.63 10.04 -8.57
CA ARG A 59 10.88 8.78 -8.67
C ARG A 59 11.60 7.72 -9.50
N LYS A 60 12.15 8.10 -10.65
CA LYS A 60 12.95 7.17 -11.48
C LYS A 60 14.16 6.64 -10.72
N ARG A 61 14.82 7.49 -9.92
CA ARG A 61 15.95 7.08 -9.08
C ARG A 61 15.56 6.13 -7.96
N LEU A 62 14.49 6.45 -7.24
CA LEU A 62 13.94 5.57 -6.22
C LEU A 62 13.57 4.21 -6.81
N ASN A 63 12.88 4.17 -7.97
CA ASN A 63 12.51 2.94 -8.64
C ASN A 63 13.73 2.12 -9.10
N ALA A 64 14.77 2.78 -9.67
CA ALA A 64 16.01 2.09 -10.02
C ALA A 64 16.70 1.48 -8.80
N VAL A 65 16.68 2.17 -7.65
CA VAL A 65 17.20 1.64 -6.39
C VAL A 65 16.33 0.49 -5.90
N GLN A 66 15.01 0.59 -5.93
CA GLN A 66 14.08 -0.47 -5.55
C GLN A 66 14.34 -1.77 -6.32
N MET A 67 14.62 -1.68 -7.62
CA MET A 67 14.97 -2.83 -8.45
C MET A 67 16.30 -3.47 -8.06
N SER A 68 17.27 -2.69 -7.56
CA SER A 68 18.58 -3.19 -7.16
C SER A 68 18.67 -3.63 -5.69
N LYS A 69 17.95 -2.92 -4.81
CA LYS A 69 18.00 -3.02 -3.34
C LYS A 69 16.63 -2.64 -2.76
N PRO A 70 15.64 -3.56 -2.77
CA PRO A 70 14.28 -3.26 -2.33
C PRO A 70 14.22 -2.85 -0.85
N GLN A 71 14.96 -3.54 0.02
CA GLN A 71 15.04 -3.22 1.45
C GLN A 71 15.54 -1.79 1.72
N PHE A 72 16.44 -1.29 0.88
CA PHE A 72 16.97 0.06 1.01
C PHE A 72 15.99 1.11 0.50
N ALA A 73 15.32 0.83 -0.61
CA ALA A 73 14.27 1.69 -1.13
C ALA A 73 13.10 1.84 -0.16
N GLU A 74 12.67 0.76 0.50
CA GLU A 74 11.63 0.81 1.53
C GLU A 74 12.02 1.73 2.70
N GLN A 75 13.27 1.67 3.18
CA GLN A 75 13.75 2.56 4.24
C GLN A 75 13.72 4.03 3.80
N VAL A 76 14.13 4.30 2.56
CA VAL A 76 14.13 5.64 1.97
C VAL A 76 12.69 6.16 1.84
N GLU A 77 11.75 5.33 1.37
CA GLU A 77 10.33 5.68 1.28
C GLU A 77 9.73 6.00 2.64
N GLN A 78 9.97 5.15 3.66
CA GLN A 78 9.49 5.39 5.02
C GLN A 78 10.02 6.70 5.59
N GLN A 79 11.32 6.98 5.39
CA GLN A 79 11.94 8.24 5.82
C GLN A 79 11.32 9.45 5.11
N LEU A 80 11.06 9.33 3.81
CA LEU A 80 10.47 10.37 3.00
C LEU A 80 9.04 10.69 3.43
N VAL A 81 8.23 9.65 3.67
CA VAL A 81 6.86 9.78 4.19
C VAL A 81 6.88 10.44 5.56
N ALA A 82 7.77 10.03 6.46
CA ALA A 82 7.91 10.63 7.79
C ALA A 82 8.31 12.11 7.71
N LEU A 83 9.22 12.47 6.81
CA LEU A 83 9.64 13.86 6.59
C LEU A 83 8.51 14.71 6.02
N ALA A 84 7.75 14.17 5.06
CA ALA A 84 6.59 14.82 4.46
C ALA A 84 5.47 15.05 5.50
N GLN A 85 5.16 14.04 6.32
CA GLN A 85 4.21 14.15 7.42
C GLN A 85 4.65 15.17 8.48
N SER A 86 5.96 15.28 8.74
CA SER A 86 6.51 16.27 9.68
C SER A 86 6.55 17.70 9.13
N GLY A 87 6.21 17.92 7.85
CA GLY A 87 6.29 19.23 7.19
C GLY A 87 7.72 19.74 6.97
N ARG A 88 8.74 18.88 7.16
CA ARG A 88 10.15 19.23 6.89
C ARG A 88 10.46 19.28 5.40
N ILE A 89 9.69 18.58 4.58
CA ILE A 89 9.74 18.71 3.12
C ILE A 89 8.67 19.72 2.72
N GLN A 90 9.10 20.94 2.44
CA GLN A 90 8.23 22.01 1.91
C GLN A 90 8.22 22.05 0.38
N ASP A 91 9.31 21.61 -0.25
CA ASP A 91 9.48 21.61 -1.70
C ASP A 91 9.64 20.19 -2.26
N ARG A 92 9.47 20.06 -3.58
CA ARG A 92 9.65 18.78 -4.27
C ARG A 92 11.13 18.38 -4.27
N ILE A 93 11.38 17.13 -3.91
CA ILE A 93 12.70 16.51 -3.98
C ILE A 93 13.02 16.17 -5.43
N ASP A 94 14.10 16.76 -5.90
CA ASP A 94 14.64 16.55 -7.24
C ASP A 94 15.57 15.32 -7.30
N GLU A 95 16.07 15.01 -8.50
CA GLU A 95 16.92 13.84 -8.71
C GLU A 95 18.23 13.94 -7.92
N ASP A 96 18.84 15.13 -7.82
CA ASP A 96 20.11 15.31 -7.15
C ASP A 96 19.95 15.15 -5.63
N GLN A 97 18.92 15.76 -5.04
CA GLN A 97 18.57 15.57 -3.63
C GLN A 97 18.26 14.11 -3.29
N MET A 98 17.52 13.40 -4.17
CA MET A 98 17.28 11.97 -4.00
C MET A 98 18.59 11.18 -4.02
N ARG A 99 19.52 11.52 -4.92
CA ARG A 99 20.83 10.86 -5.00
C ARG A 99 21.65 11.07 -3.73
N ASP A 100 21.64 12.27 -3.19
CA ASP A 100 22.35 12.59 -1.94
C ASP A 100 21.76 11.81 -0.77
N LEU A 101 20.43 11.78 -0.65
CA LEU A 101 19.71 11.04 0.39
C LEU A 101 19.98 9.52 0.32
N LEU A 102 20.01 8.96 -0.90
CA LEU A 102 20.40 7.57 -1.15
C LEU A 102 21.87 7.28 -0.85
N SER A 103 22.73 8.29 -0.91
CA SER A 103 24.16 8.15 -0.63
C SER A 103 24.44 8.24 0.87
N GLU A 104 23.72 9.11 1.58
CA GLU A 104 23.83 9.27 3.04
C GLU A 104 23.22 8.09 3.82
N LEU A 105 22.11 7.54 3.32
CA LEU A 105 21.47 6.38 3.93
C LEU A 105 22.19 5.06 3.63
N LYS A 106 22.98 5.01 2.55
CA LYS A 106 23.84 3.85 2.32
C LYS A 106 24.78 3.76 3.53
N PRO A 107 24.85 2.61 4.23
CA PRO A 107 25.87 2.43 5.25
C PRO A 107 27.22 2.59 4.56
N ASP A 108 27.88 3.71 4.83
CA ASP A 108 29.26 3.91 4.50
C ASP A 108 30.06 2.81 5.22
N ASP A 109 30.58 1.85 4.44
CA ASP A 109 31.82 1.15 4.77
C ASP A 109 33.01 2.15 4.85
N THR A 110 32.78 3.44 4.62
CA THR A 110 33.74 4.52 4.67
C THR A 110 33.53 5.40 5.90
N GLY A 111 34.09 4.95 7.03
CA GLY A 111 34.27 5.78 8.21
C GLY A 111 35.07 7.04 7.89
N PHE A 112 34.40 8.18 7.71
CA PHE A 112 35.03 9.49 7.69
C PHE A 112 34.47 10.35 8.82
N ASN A 113 35.13 10.23 9.97
CA ASN A 113 35.13 11.24 11.03
C ASN A 113 35.65 12.56 10.45
N ILE A 114 34.77 13.52 10.17
CA ILE A 114 35.18 14.91 9.96
C ILE A 114 34.75 15.71 11.19
N ARG A 115 35.58 15.65 12.23
CA ARG A 115 35.60 16.69 13.27
C ARG A 115 36.28 17.92 12.69
N ARG A 116 35.49 18.94 12.40
CA ARG A 116 35.99 20.27 12.08
C ARG A 116 36.44 20.95 13.37
N ARG A 117 37.72 21.30 13.48
CA ARG A 117 38.27 22.24 14.46
C ARG A 117 39.01 23.33 13.71
#